data_AF-G3B7R8-F1
#
_entry.id   AF-G3B7R8-F1
#
_cell.length_a   1.000
_cell.length_b   1.000
_cell.length_c   1.000
_cell.angle_alpha   90.00
_cell.angle_beta   90.00
_cell.angle_gamma   90.00
#
_symmetry.space_group_name_H-M   'P 1'
#
loop_
_entity.id
_entity.type
_entity.pdbx_description
1 polymer ?
#
loop_
_entity_poly.entity_id
_entity_poly.type
_entity_poly.pdbx_seq_one_letter_code
_entity_poly.pdbx_strand_id
1 'polypeptide(L)'
;MAQLQMELFLVTLYDFMTRRGSPITSPPVINGKKVNFFLLYVMSQKLGGPQALIKALQKLGSGQSPWTAMAYKLGLYEGLTDPNAKGRVDKELGGCYVQYLIPFEQHNSTPAGHKEIQERR
;
A
#
# COMPACT_ATOMS: atom_id res chain seq x y z
N MET A 1 2.32 -4.69 -21.25
CA MET A 1 2.75 -3.40 -20.65
C MET A 1 2.47 -3.35 -19.14
N ALA A 2 1.22 -3.44 -18.68
CA ALA A 2 0.88 -3.32 -17.26
C ALA A 2 1.45 -4.44 -16.36
N GLN A 3 1.52 -5.68 -16.87
CA GLN A 3 2.04 -6.82 -16.11
C GLN A 3 3.54 -6.69 -15.81
N LEU A 4 4.34 -6.31 -16.79
CA LEU A 4 5.79 -6.10 -16.60
C LEU A 4 6.08 -4.99 -15.57
N GLN A 5 5.31 -3.89 -15.60
CA GLN A 5 5.45 -2.81 -14.63
C GLN A 5 5.09 -3.26 -13.20
N MET A 6 4.09 -4.13 -13.07
CA MET A 6 3.71 -4.73 -11.80
C MET A 6 4.82 -5.65 -11.27
N GLU A 7 5.35 -6.54 -12.10
CA GLU A 7 6.42 -7.47 -11.73
C GLU A 7 7.69 -6.72 -11.29
N LEU A 8 8.13 -5.73 -12.08
CA LEU A 8 9.27 -4.88 -11.72
C LEU A 8 9.05 -4.15 -10.40
N PHE A 9 7.87 -3.57 -10.18
CA PHE A 9 7.54 -2.93 -8.91
C PHE A 9 7.64 -3.91 -7.74
N LEU A 10 7.07 -5.11 -7.87
CA LEU A 10 7.07 -6.10 -6.80
C LEU A 10 8.50 -6.58 -6.49
N VAL A 11 9.33 -6.84 -7.50
CA VAL A 11 10.73 -7.22 -7.31
C VAL A 11 11.47 -6.13 -6.54
N THR A 12 11.36 -4.88 -6.96
CA THR A 12 12.04 -3.75 -6.30
C THR A 12 11.54 -3.52 -4.87
N LEU A 13 10.23 -3.64 -4.65
CA LEU A 13 9.65 -3.53 -3.31
C LEU A 13 10.19 -4.63 -2.39
N TYR A 14 10.18 -5.89 -2.82
CA TYR A 14 10.61 -7.02 -1.98
C TYR A 14 12.11 -6.96 -1.66
N ASP A 15 12.93 -6.59 -2.63
CA ASP A 15 14.37 -6.36 -2.44
C ASP A 15 14.62 -5.23 -1.42
N PHE A 16 13.94 -4.09 -1.58
CA PHE A 16 14.00 -2.98 -0.62
C PHE A 16 13.63 -3.43 0.79
N MET A 17 12.50 -4.11 0.94
CA MET A 17 11.97 -4.61 2.22
C MET A 17 12.95 -5.57 2.91
N THR A 18 13.61 -6.42 2.13
CA THR A 18 14.62 -7.36 2.63
C THR A 18 15.83 -6.62 3.19
N ARG A 19 16.35 -5.61 2.47
CA ARG A 19 17.52 -4.82 2.90
C ARG A 19 17.28 -4.00 4.15
N ARG A 20 16.07 -3.44 4.30
CA ARG A 20 15.68 -2.71 5.52
C ARG A 20 15.34 -3.62 6.70
N GLY A 21 15.61 -4.92 6.62
CA GLY A 21 15.44 -5.87 7.73
C GLY A 21 13.99 -6.27 8.02
N SER A 22 13.05 -6.05 7.10
CA SER A 22 11.64 -6.46 7.26
C SER A 22 11.11 -7.10 5.98
N PRO A 23 11.64 -8.26 5.58
CA PRO A 23 11.28 -8.91 4.32
C PRO A 23 9.78 -9.23 4.25
N ILE A 24 9.20 -9.08 3.06
CA ILE A 24 7.83 -9.54 2.78
C ILE A 24 7.91 -11.04 2.48
N THR A 25 7.60 -11.88 3.46
CA THR A 25 7.54 -13.35 3.29
C THR A 25 6.26 -13.80 2.60
N SER A 26 5.16 -13.08 2.82
CA SER A 26 3.89 -13.26 2.14
C SER A 26 3.11 -11.95 2.10
N PRO A 27 2.36 -11.64 1.02
CA PRO A 27 1.45 -10.51 1.03
C PRO A 27 0.45 -10.61 2.18
N PRO A 28 0.20 -9.51 2.93
CA PRO A 28 -0.78 -9.50 3.99
C PRO A 28 -2.18 -9.79 3.44
N VAL A 29 -3.00 -10.44 4.26
CA VAL A 29 -4.37 -10.81 3.93
C VAL A 29 -5.32 -9.97 4.77
N ILE A 30 -6.25 -9.29 4.12
CA ILE A 30 -7.31 -8.48 4.77
C ILE A 30 -8.65 -9.02 4.29
N ASN A 31 -9.53 -9.36 5.23
CA ASN A 31 -10.84 -9.97 4.93
C ASN A 31 -10.73 -11.14 3.92
N GLY A 32 -9.78 -12.06 4.15
CA GLY A 32 -9.56 -13.23 3.29
C GLY A 32 -8.93 -12.95 1.92
N LYS A 33 -8.60 -11.68 1.61
CA LYS A 33 -8.00 -11.29 0.33
C LYS A 33 -6.57 -10.82 0.50
N LYS A 34 -5.68 -11.31 -0.38
CA LYS A 34 -4.30 -10.81 -0.45
C LYS A 34 -4.29 -9.36 -0.92
N VAL A 35 -3.59 -8.50 -0.20
CA VAL A 35 -3.44 -7.10 -0.58
C VAL A 35 -2.59 -7.00 -1.85
N ASN A 36 -3.14 -6.36 -2.88
CA ASN A 36 -2.40 -6.04 -4.09
C ASN A 36 -1.56 -4.78 -3.87
N PHE A 37 -0.28 -4.95 -3.52
CA PHE A 37 0.64 -3.85 -3.25
C PHE A 37 0.81 -2.90 -4.43
N PHE A 38 0.84 -3.40 -5.66
CA PHE A 38 0.97 -2.56 -6.84
C PHE A 38 -0.23 -1.64 -7.00
N LEU A 39 -1.44 -2.18 -6.88
CA LEU A 39 -2.66 -1.38 -6.97
C LEU A 39 -2.75 -0.36 -5.82
N LEU A 40 -2.38 -0.77 -4.60
CA LEU A 40 -2.32 0.13 -3.45
C LEU A 40 -1.33 1.28 -3.67
N TYR A 41 -0.12 0.99 -4.16
CA TYR A 41 0.88 1.99 -4.53
C TYR A 41 0.37 2.95 -5.61
N VAL A 42 -0.21 2.44 -6.70
CA VAL A 42 -0.77 3.28 -7.77
C VAL A 42 -1.88 4.20 -7.25
N MET A 43 -2.74 3.70 -6.36
CA MET A 43 -3.77 4.54 -5.74
C MET A 43 -3.18 5.59 -4.80
N SER A 44 -2.12 5.25 -4.04
CA SER A 44 -1.40 6.21 -3.19
C SER A 44 -0.88 7.39 -4.01
N GLN A 45 -0.19 7.13 -5.11
CA GLN A 45 0.34 8.18 -5.99
C GLN A 45 -0.77 9.09 -6.53
N LYS A 46 -1.94 8.53 -6.88
CA LYS A 46 -3.11 9.30 -7.34
C LYS A 46 -3.76 10.16 -6.25
N LEU A 47 -3.57 9.80 -4.98
CA LEU A 47 -4.17 10.47 -3.83
C LEU A 47 -3.20 11.43 -3.12
N GLY A 48 -2.10 11.82 -3.79
CA GLY A 48 -1.12 12.77 -3.26
C GLY A 48 0.06 12.11 -2.53
N GLY A 49 0.23 10.80 -2.69
CA GLY A 49 1.38 10.06 -2.19
C GLY A 49 1.44 9.93 -0.66
N PRO A 50 2.64 9.68 -0.10
CA PRO A 50 2.77 9.25 1.29
C PRO A 50 2.35 10.33 2.28
N GLN A 51 2.62 11.60 1.99
CA GLN A 51 2.25 12.70 2.88
C GLN A 51 0.74 12.88 3.01
N ALA A 52 0.00 12.71 1.91
CA ALA A 52 -1.46 12.80 1.93
C ALA A 52 -2.08 11.62 2.67
N LEU A 53 -1.58 10.40 2.45
CA LEU A 53 -2.09 9.21 3.12
C LEU A 53 -1.73 9.16 4.61
N ILE A 54 -0.55 9.63 5.01
CA ILE A 54 -0.20 9.76 6.43
C ILE A 54 -1.20 10.67 7.16
N LYS A 55 -1.56 11.82 6.57
CA LYS A 55 -2.60 12.70 7.12
C LYS A 55 -3.96 12.00 7.18
N ALA A 56 -4.27 11.18 6.19
CA ALA A 56 -5.53 10.43 6.16
C ALA A 56 -5.60 9.31 7.21
N LEU A 57 -4.48 8.77 7.69
CA LEU A 57 -4.46 7.81 8.81
C LEU A 57 -5.09 8.40 10.08
N GLN A 58 -4.93 9.71 10.31
CA GLN A 58 -5.53 10.40 11.46
C GLN A 58 -7.06 10.45 11.39
N LYS A 59 -7.64 10.24 10.21
CA LYS A 59 -9.09 10.24 9.94
C LYS A 59 -9.65 8.82 9.75
N LEU A 60 -8.89 7.79 10.13
CA LEU A 60 -9.35 6.40 10.08
C LEU A 60 -10.54 6.20 11.02
N GLY A 61 -11.70 5.80 10.47
CA GLY A 61 -12.94 5.58 11.21
C GLY A 61 -13.93 6.72 11.18
N SER A 62 -13.58 7.90 10.65
CA SER A 62 -14.52 9.00 10.42
C SER A 62 -15.01 9.00 8.97
N GLY A 63 -16.10 8.27 8.67
CA GLY A 63 -16.81 8.36 7.39
C GLY A 63 -15.96 8.09 6.13
N GLN A 64 -16.21 8.85 5.05
CA GLN A 64 -15.50 8.73 3.77
C GLN A 64 -14.02 9.12 3.92
N SER A 65 -13.17 8.10 3.98
CA SER A 65 -11.72 8.21 4.00
C SER A 65 -11.14 7.72 2.66
N PRO A 66 -9.97 8.20 2.21
CA PRO A 66 -9.27 7.57 1.07
C PRO A 66 -9.04 6.07 1.30
N TRP A 67 -8.90 5.62 2.54
CA TRP A 67 -8.85 4.20 2.91
C TRP A 67 -10.09 3.44 2.50
N THR A 68 -11.27 4.03 2.69
CA THR A 68 -12.55 3.44 2.31
C THR A 68 -12.65 3.25 0.79
N ALA A 69 -12.21 4.24 0.01
CA ALA A 69 -12.20 4.16 -1.45
C ALA A 69 -11.18 3.13 -1.96
N MET A 70 -10.00 3.04 -1.32
CA MET A 70 -8.98 2.06 -1.65
C MET A 70 -9.43 0.63 -1.31
N ALA A 71 -9.99 0.41 -0.12
CA ALA A 71 -10.50 -0.88 0.32
C ALA A 71 -11.61 -1.39 -0.61
N TYR A 72 -12.50 -0.49 -1.06
CA TYR A 72 -13.52 -0.80 -2.07
C TYR A 72 -12.87 -1.24 -3.40
N LYS A 73 -11.89 -0.49 -3.92
CA LYS A 73 -11.21 -0.83 -5.19
C LYS A 73 -10.37 -2.10 -5.12
N LEU A 74 -9.85 -2.42 -3.94
CA LEU A 74 -9.13 -3.68 -3.68
C LEU A 74 -10.09 -4.87 -3.46
N GLY A 75 -11.41 -4.63 -3.45
CA GLY A 75 -12.42 -5.66 -3.22
C GLY A 75 -12.45 -6.18 -1.77
N LEU A 76 -11.85 -5.46 -0.81
CA LEU A 76 -11.68 -5.93 0.57
C LEU A 76 -12.98 -5.93 1.38
N TYR A 77 -14.05 -5.33 0.86
CA TYR A 77 -15.37 -5.32 1.50
C TYR A 77 -16.32 -6.42 1.03
N GLU A 78 -15.90 -7.24 0.06
CA GLU A 78 -16.76 -8.34 -0.40
C GLU A 78 -17.06 -9.31 0.75
N GLY A 79 -18.33 -9.73 0.83
CA GLY A 79 -18.81 -10.63 1.87
C GLY A 79 -18.98 -10.00 3.26
N LEU A 80 -18.72 -8.70 3.44
CA LEU A 80 -18.94 -8.04 4.73
C LEU A 80 -20.44 -7.78 4.96
N THR A 81 -20.95 -8.32 6.06
CA THR A 81 -22.33 -8.14 6.52
C THR A 81 -22.43 -7.21 7.73
N ASP A 82 -21.37 -7.08 8.52
CA ASP A 82 -21.29 -6.24 9.71
C ASP A 82 -20.94 -4.77 9.35
N PRO A 83 -21.78 -3.79 9.74
CA PRO A 83 -21.50 -2.36 9.55
C PRO A 83 -20.15 -1.89 10.15
N ASN A 84 -19.69 -2.52 11.24
CA ASN A 84 -18.43 -2.18 11.89
C ASN A 84 -17.19 -2.81 11.22
N ALA A 85 -17.38 -3.79 10.34
CA ALA A 85 -16.28 -4.49 9.69
C ALA A 85 -15.50 -3.60 8.71
N LYS A 86 -16.18 -2.65 8.06
CA LYS A 86 -15.53 -1.70 7.14
C LYS A 86 -14.46 -0.87 7.83
N GLY A 87 -14.74 -0.40 9.05
CA GLY A 87 -13.77 0.35 9.84
C GLY A 87 -12.56 -0.48 10.26
N ARG A 88 -12.71 -1.79 10.49
CA ARG A 88 -11.59 -2.70 10.76
C ARG A 88 -10.72 -2.90 9.52
N VAL A 89 -11.35 -3.16 8.38
CA VAL A 89 -10.66 -3.30 7.08
C VAL A 89 -9.87 -2.04 6.72
N ASP A 90 -10.44 -0.85 6.94
CA ASP A 90 -9.73 0.41 6.66
C ASP A 90 -8.48 0.57 7.53
N LYS A 91 -8.59 0.22 8.82
CA LYS A 91 -7.45 0.26 9.76
C LYS A 91 -6.36 -0.75 9.38
N GLU A 92 -6.75 -1.97 9.03
CA GLU A 92 -5.81 -3.01 8.57
C GLU A 92 -5.11 -2.58 7.28
N LEU A 93 -5.85 -1.98 6.34
CA LEU A 93 -5.28 -1.48 5.08
C LEU A 93 -4.31 -0.33 5.33
N GLY A 94 -4.67 0.60 6.23
CA GLY A 94 -3.78 1.68 6.66
C GLY A 94 -2.50 1.15 7.29
N GLY A 95 -2.60 0.15 8.19
CA GLY A 95 -1.45 -0.49 8.81
C GLY A 95 -0.55 -1.20 7.79
N CYS A 96 -1.16 -1.90 6.83
CA CYS A 96 -0.45 -2.52 5.71
C CYS A 96 0.35 -1.48 4.90
N TYR A 97 -0.28 -0.36 4.54
CA TYR A 97 0.37 0.72 3.83
C TYR A 97 1.56 1.30 4.62
N VAL A 98 1.37 1.56 5.91
CA VAL A 98 2.42 2.08 6.80
C VAL A 98 3.61 1.14 6.89
N GLN A 99 3.36 -0.16 7.00
CA GLN A 99 4.41 -1.14 7.20
C GLN A 99 5.25 -1.37 5.94
N TYR A 100 4.61 -1.43 4.77
CA TYR A 100 5.25 -1.93 3.55
C TYR A 100 5.51 -0.85 2.50
N LEU A 101 4.59 0.11 2.31
CA LEU A 101 4.67 1.05 1.19
C LEU A 101 5.23 2.41 1.60
N ILE A 102 4.89 2.95 2.78
CA ILE A 102 5.43 4.26 3.21
C ILE A 102 6.97 4.30 3.14
N PRO A 103 7.71 3.33 3.70
CA PRO A 103 9.17 3.42 3.73
C PRO A 103 9.77 3.35 2.32
N PHE A 104 9.14 2.57 1.42
CA PHE A 104 9.52 2.47 0.03
C PHE A 104 9.26 3.79 -0.72
N GLU A 105 8.08 4.37 -0.57
CA GLU A 105 7.73 5.64 -1.20
C GLU A 105 8.60 6.81 -0.72
N GLN A 106 8.90 6.84 0.59
CA GLN A 106 9.79 7.84 1.16
C GLN A 106 11.21 7.68 0.64
N HIS A 107 11.75 6.45 0.59
CA HIS A 107 13.07 6.19 0.00
C HIS A 107 13.14 6.66 -1.45
N ASN A 108 12.15 6.29 -2.26
CA ASN A 108 12.08 6.66 -3.67
C ASN A 108 11.94 8.16 -3.90
N SER A 109 11.40 8.90 -2.94
CA SER A 109 11.32 10.36 -3.02
C SER A 109 12.68 11.05 -2.79
N THR A 110 13.70 10.34 -2.29
CA THR A 110 15.05 10.89 -2.07
C THR A 110 15.92 10.80 -3.33
N PRO A 111 16.93 11.68 -3.49
CA PRO A 111 17.89 11.57 -4.59
C PRO A 111 18.64 10.24 -4.62
N ALA A 112 18.89 9.63 -3.45
CA ALA A 112 19.54 8.32 -3.35
C ALA A 112 18.64 7.20 -3.89
N GLY A 113 17.37 7.18 -3.51
CA GLY A 113 16.40 6.20 -4.01
C GLY A 113 16.16 6.32 -5.52
N HIS A 114 16.17 7.54 -6.07
CA HIS A 114 16.08 7.73 -7.53
C HIS A 114 17.25 7.09 -8.28
N LYS A 115 18.48 7.26 -7.79
CA LYS A 115 19.67 6.62 -8.39
C LYS A 115 19.60 5.11 -8.30
N GLU A 116 19.25 4.58 -7.13
CA GLU A 116 19.19 3.13 -6.90
C GLU A 116 18.13 2.43 -7.77
N ILE A 117 17.00 3.10 -8.05
CA ILE A 117 15.99 2.59 -8.98
C ILE A 117 16.45 2.68 -10.43
N GLN A 118 17.12 3.76 -10.82
CA GLN A 118 17.64 3.91 -12.18
C GLN A 118 18.72 2.89 -12.52
N GLU A 119 19.56 2.52 -11.54
CA GLU A 119 20.60 1.49 -11.70
C GLU A 119 20.04 0.06 -11.78
N ARG A 120 18.77 -0.15 -11.38
CA ARG A 120 18.11 -1.46 -11.30
C ARG A 120 17.03 -1.68 -12.36
N ARG A 121 16.69 -0.64 -13.14
CA ARG A 121 15.78 -0.72 -14.29
C ARG A 121 16.51 -1.16 -15.55
#